data_AF-A0A9E2ZF89-F1
#
_entry.id   AF-A0A9E2ZF89-F1
#
_cell.length_a   1.000
_cell.length_b   1.000
_cell.length_c   1.000
_cell.angle_alpha   90.00
_cell.angle_beta   90.00
_cell.angle_gamma   90.00
#
_symmetry.space_group_name_H-M   'P 1'
#
loop_
_entity.id
_entity.type
_entity.pdbx_description
1 polymer ?
#
loop_
_entity_poly.entity_id
_entity_poly.type
_entity_poly.pdbx_seq_one_letter_code
_entity_poly.pdbx_strand_id
1 'polypeptide(L)'
;PASQVALTLRAVGGLTTAEIASAFLVPESTMAQRISRAKATIRAAGARFAPPAPAALPVVLHVLYLIFNEGYMASSGAHVARVELSADAIRLTREVHRRLPDDGEVAGLLALMLLTDARRPARARTDGSLVPLAEQDRSLWDRAKIAEGIALVEESLASKPGGSYQLQAAIAAIHDEAPSARETDWRQILAVYEVLERFSPGPVVTLNRAVAVAMVHGPRAGLKLLKTLDEPLRDHHRLADVRAHLLEMAGDEVGARAAYERAARLTTSIPERRYLEVRMAALPRFGSEKETK
;
A
#
# COMPACT_ATOMS: atom_id res chain seq x y z
N PRO A 1 15.44 11.20 10.68
CA PRO A 1 14.87 10.02 9.98
C PRO A 1 14.44 10.30 8.52
N ALA A 2 13.52 11.24 8.27
CA ALA A 2 12.94 11.45 6.93
C ALA A 2 13.97 11.78 5.82
N SER A 3 15.00 12.57 6.12
CA SER A 3 16.07 12.90 5.15
C SER A 3 17.00 11.71 4.86
N GLN A 4 17.24 10.82 5.83
CA GLN A 4 18.06 9.62 5.65
C GLN A 4 17.36 8.64 4.71
N VAL A 5 16.07 8.36 4.97
CA VAL A 5 15.25 7.48 4.13
C VAL A 5 15.19 8.01 2.69
N ALA A 6 14.82 9.29 2.51
CA ALA A 6 14.71 9.88 1.17
C ALA A 6 16.03 9.82 0.39
N LEU A 7 17.15 10.07 1.06
CA LEU A 7 18.45 9.98 0.42
C LEU A 7 18.83 8.54 0.05
N THR A 8 18.59 7.56 0.94
CA THR A 8 18.87 6.15 0.67
C THR A 8 18.00 5.62 -0.48
N LEU A 9 16.71 5.97 -0.53
CA LEU A 9 15.84 5.62 -1.66
C LEU A 9 16.36 6.19 -2.98
N ARG A 10 16.87 7.42 -2.97
CA ARG A 10 17.42 8.06 -4.18
C ARG A 10 18.77 7.49 -4.59
N ALA A 11 19.67 7.26 -3.64
CA ALA A 11 21.07 6.92 -3.91
C ALA A 11 21.32 5.41 -4.03
N VAL A 12 20.55 4.60 -3.30
CA VAL A 12 20.70 3.13 -3.25
C VAL A 12 19.49 2.46 -3.90
N GLY A 13 18.27 2.89 -3.56
CA GLY A 13 17.04 2.33 -4.11
C GLY A 13 16.79 2.68 -5.59
N GLY A 14 17.49 3.68 -6.12
CA GLY A 14 17.36 4.11 -7.52
C GLY A 14 16.04 4.83 -7.85
N LEU A 15 15.19 5.10 -6.85
CA LEU A 15 13.91 5.79 -7.06
C LEU A 15 14.15 7.24 -7.53
N THR A 16 13.22 7.74 -8.32
CA THR A 16 13.14 9.14 -8.76
C THR A 16 12.65 10.04 -7.62
N THR A 17 12.86 11.35 -7.74
CA THR A 17 12.35 12.30 -6.74
C THR A 17 10.81 12.26 -6.66
N ALA A 18 10.14 12.10 -7.80
CA ALA A 18 8.69 11.98 -7.88
C ALA A 18 8.15 10.73 -7.14
N GLU A 19 8.74 9.55 -7.38
CA GLU A 19 8.37 8.31 -6.67
C GLU A 19 8.56 8.46 -5.15
N ILE A 20 9.69 9.04 -4.74
CA ILE A 20 9.96 9.28 -3.31
C ILE A 20 8.97 10.31 -2.73
N ALA A 21 8.62 11.36 -3.47
CA ALA A 21 7.66 12.37 -3.02
C ALA A 21 6.26 11.76 -2.82
N SER A 22 5.83 10.92 -3.77
CA SER A 22 4.57 10.16 -3.70
C SER A 22 4.54 9.26 -2.47
N ALA A 23 5.60 8.48 -2.22
CA ALA A 23 5.72 7.62 -1.05
C ALA A 23 5.63 8.37 0.30
N PHE A 24 6.07 9.64 0.33
CA PHE A 24 6.03 10.49 1.52
C PHE A 24 4.80 11.41 1.59
N LEU A 25 3.93 11.38 0.58
CA LEU A 25 2.75 12.25 0.48
C LEU A 25 3.11 13.75 0.55
N VAL A 26 4.19 14.16 -0.12
CA VAL A 26 4.63 15.55 -0.19
C VAL A 26 4.84 15.99 -1.64
N PRO A 27 4.82 17.31 -1.95
CA PRO A 27 5.15 17.80 -3.28
C PRO A 27 6.57 17.40 -3.72
N GLU A 28 6.75 17.14 -5.02
CA GLU A 28 8.06 16.77 -5.58
C GLU A 28 9.13 17.84 -5.29
N SER A 29 8.77 19.12 -5.38
CA SER A 29 9.66 20.24 -5.05
C SER A 29 10.13 20.21 -3.59
N THR A 30 9.25 19.87 -2.65
CA THR A 30 9.57 19.69 -1.24
C THR A 30 10.55 18.53 -1.04
N MET A 31 10.34 17.40 -1.74
CA MET A 31 11.23 16.25 -1.67
C MET A 31 12.59 16.53 -2.31
N ALA A 32 12.63 17.22 -3.46
CA ALA A 32 13.85 17.64 -4.14
C ALA A 32 14.74 18.48 -3.22
N GLN A 33 14.14 19.47 -2.55
CA GLN A 33 14.86 20.30 -1.58
C GLN A 33 15.37 19.48 -0.38
N ARG A 34 14.57 18.55 0.13
CA ARG A 34 14.97 17.66 1.24
C ARG A 34 16.18 16.82 0.87
N ILE A 35 16.17 16.19 -0.30
CA ILE A 35 17.28 15.38 -0.82
C ILE A 35 18.53 16.26 -1.02
N SER A 36 18.38 17.45 -1.59
CA SER A 36 19.50 18.40 -1.79
C SER A 36 20.15 18.80 -0.47
N ARG A 37 19.36 19.18 0.54
CA ARG A 37 19.86 19.51 1.88
C ARG A 37 20.56 18.32 2.54
N ALA A 38 20.00 17.12 2.43
CA ALA A 38 20.63 15.91 2.98
C ALA A 38 22.02 15.64 2.37
N LYS A 39 22.15 15.80 1.04
CA LYS A 39 23.45 15.67 0.34
C LYS A 39 24.44 16.74 0.80
N ALA A 40 23.99 17.98 0.96
CA ALA A 40 24.84 19.07 1.45
C ALA A 40 25.35 18.81 2.86
N THR A 41 24.50 18.32 3.77
CA THR A 41 24.89 17.94 5.14
C THR A 41 25.95 16.85 5.17
N ILE A 42 25.79 15.78 4.38
CA ILE A 42 26.77 14.68 4.31
C ILE A 42 28.11 15.19 3.76
N ARG A 43 28.07 16.02 2.72
CA ARG A 43 29.29 16.62 2.15
C ARG A 43 30.00 17.52 3.16
N ALA A 44 29.26 18.38 3.87
CA ALA A 44 29.82 19.27 4.89
C ALA A 44 30.43 18.51 6.07
N ALA A 45 29.83 17.37 6.45
CA ALA A 45 30.33 16.52 7.52
C ALA A 45 31.55 15.67 7.12
N GLY A 46 31.92 15.62 5.83
CA GLY A 46 32.99 14.74 5.34
C GLY A 46 32.74 13.26 5.64
N ALA A 47 31.47 12.86 5.76
CA ALA A 47 31.11 11.55 6.29
C ALA A 47 31.65 10.41 5.42
N ARG A 48 32.21 9.38 6.07
CA ARG A 48 32.60 8.12 5.43
C ARG A 48 31.61 7.03 5.79
N PHE A 49 31.51 6.01 4.93
CA PHE A 49 30.75 4.81 5.26
C PHE A 49 31.39 4.12 6.47
N ALA A 50 30.59 3.95 7.52
CA ALA A 50 30.93 3.20 8.72
C ALA A 50 29.87 2.10 8.92
N PRO A 51 30.19 1.01 9.65
CA PRO A 51 29.19 0.01 10.04
C PRO A 51 27.98 0.68 10.72
N PRO A 52 26.75 0.25 10.39
CA PRO A 52 25.54 0.87 10.92
C PRO A 52 25.43 0.65 12.44
N ALA A 53 25.04 1.69 13.18
CA ALA A 53 24.64 1.55 14.57
C ALA A 53 23.29 0.81 14.68
N PRO A 54 23.02 0.06 15.76
CA PRO A 54 21.74 -0.64 15.96
C PRO A 54 20.50 0.25 15.83
N ALA A 55 20.61 1.53 16.22
CA ALA A 55 19.54 2.53 16.09
C ALA A 55 19.13 2.84 14.63
N ALA A 56 19.86 2.34 13.62
CA ALA A 56 19.54 2.52 12.21
C ALA A 56 18.48 1.53 11.70
N LEU A 57 18.18 0.45 12.43
CA LEU A 57 17.28 -0.61 11.96
C LEU A 57 15.89 -0.09 11.53
N PRO A 58 15.18 0.76 12.29
CA PRO A 58 13.87 1.27 11.86
C PRO A 58 13.94 2.04 10.53
N VAL A 59 15.04 2.75 10.27
CA VAL A 59 15.26 3.46 9.00
C VAL A 59 15.48 2.48 7.86
N VAL A 60 16.25 1.41 8.08
CA VAL A 60 16.49 0.35 7.10
C VAL A 60 15.19 -0.35 6.73
N LEU A 61 14.40 -0.77 7.73
CA LEU A 61 13.09 -1.40 7.52
C LEU A 61 12.16 -0.49 6.73
N HIS A 62 12.13 0.81 7.05
CA HIS A 62 11.30 1.77 6.33
C HIS A 62 11.76 1.98 4.87
N VAL A 63 13.07 2.00 4.61
CA VAL A 63 13.60 2.03 3.23
C VAL A 63 13.18 0.77 2.47
N LEU A 64 13.37 -0.41 3.05
CA LEU A 64 13.01 -1.68 2.41
C LEU A 64 11.50 -1.75 2.12
N TYR A 65 10.67 -1.33 3.07
CA TYR A 65 9.22 -1.21 2.90
C TYR A 65 8.84 -0.30 1.73
N LEU A 66 9.45 0.87 1.61
CA LEU A 66 9.14 1.81 0.51
C LEU A 66 9.64 1.32 -0.85
N ILE A 67 10.80 0.68 -0.90
CA ILE A 67 11.30 0.01 -2.12
C ILE A 67 10.33 -1.10 -2.55
N PHE A 68 9.90 -1.93 -1.59
CA PHE A 68 8.93 -2.98 -1.86
C PHE A 68 7.62 -2.42 -2.40
N ASN A 69 7.07 -1.37 -1.79
CA ASN A 69 5.80 -0.78 -2.21
C ASN A 69 5.85 -0.23 -3.64
N GLU A 70 6.94 0.46 -4.00
CA GLU A 70 7.14 0.95 -5.37
C GLU A 70 7.33 -0.22 -6.37
N GLY A 71 7.93 -1.33 -5.92
CA GLY A 71 8.06 -2.55 -6.71
C GLY A 71 6.75 -3.32 -6.86
N TYR A 72 5.94 -3.34 -5.82
CA TYR A 72 4.68 -4.06 -5.70
C TYR A 72 3.59 -3.46 -6.60
N MET A 73 3.42 -2.15 -6.51
CA MET A 73 2.47 -1.36 -7.27
C MET A 73 3.17 -0.09 -7.72
N ALA A 74 3.53 -0.02 -9.00
CA ALA A 74 4.27 1.12 -9.52
C ALA A 74 3.42 2.39 -9.39
N SER A 75 3.99 3.41 -8.77
CA SER A 75 3.27 4.67 -8.53
C SER A 75 3.10 5.49 -9.81
N SER A 76 3.85 5.18 -10.86
CA SER A 76 3.77 5.87 -12.15
C SER A 76 4.12 4.97 -13.34
N GLY A 77 3.74 5.41 -14.53
CA GLY A 77 4.12 4.77 -15.79
C GLY A 77 3.18 3.65 -16.24
N ALA A 78 3.67 2.79 -17.14
CA ALA A 78 2.86 1.81 -17.87
C ALA A 78 2.81 0.41 -17.22
N HIS A 79 3.67 0.13 -16.25
CA HIS A 79 3.75 -1.18 -15.61
C HIS A 79 2.89 -1.22 -14.35
N VAL A 80 2.22 -2.35 -14.09
CA VAL A 80 1.49 -2.57 -12.82
C VAL A 80 2.47 -2.72 -11.65
N ALA A 81 3.61 -3.37 -11.88
CA ALA A 81 4.61 -3.67 -10.87
C ALA A 81 6.03 -3.62 -11.48
N ARG A 82 7.03 -3.30 -10.65
CA ARG A 82 8.46 -3.40 -10.97
C ARG A 82 9.04 -4.59 -10.22
N VAL A 83 8.91 -5.78 -10.82
CA VAL A 83 9.18 -7.08 -10.18
C VAL A 83 10.60 -7.16 -9.59
N GLU A 84 11.60 -6.65 -10.31
CA GLU A 84 12.99 -6.66 -9.82
C GLU A 84 13.14 -5.90 -8.50
N LEU A 85 12.42 -4.77 -8.35
CA LEU A 85 12.51 -3.92 -7.16
C LEU A 85 11.87 -4.57 -5.93
N SER A 86 10.72 -5.23 -6.09
CA SER A 86 10.07 -5.97 -5.01
C SER A 86 10.82 -7.25 -4.65
N ALA A 87 11.39 -7.95 -5.65
CA ALA A 87 12.23 -9.12 -5.43
C ALA A 87 13.52 -8.77 -4.65
N ASP A 88 14.18 -7.66 -5.00
CA ASP A 88 15.35 -7.19 -4.27
C ASP A 88 15.02 -6.75 -2.84
N ALA A 89 13.88 -6.07 -2.63
CA ALA A 89 13.43 -5.71 -1.28
C ALA A 89 13.20 -6.94 -0.40
N ILE A 90 12.56 -7.99 -0.93
CA ILE A 90 12.39 -9.27 -0.23
C ILE A 90 13.75 -9.90 0.07
N ARG A 91 14.64 -9.98 -0.92
CA ARG A 91 15.98 -10.57 -0.77
C ARG A 91 16.79 -9.87 0.33
N LEU A 92 16.77 -8.54 0.35
CA LEU A 92 17.45 -7.76 1.38
C LEU A 92 16.80 -7.91 2.75
N THR A 93 15.46 -7.96 2.82
CA THR A 93 14.75 -8.15 4.09
C THR A 93 15.01 -9.54 4.69
N ARG A 94 15.09 -10.58 3.85
CA ARG A 94 15.56 -11.92 4.27
C ARG A 94 16.96 -11.87 4.88
N GLU A 95 17.84 -11.06 4.30
CA GLU A 95 19.21 -10.91 4.78
C GLU A 95 19.31 -10.18 6.12
N VAL A 96 18.39 -9.24 6.38
CA VAL A 96 18.22 -8.62 7.70
C VAL A 96 17.65 -9.64 8.70
N HIS A 97 16.60 -10.38 8.31
CA HIS A 97 15.99 -11.42 9.15
C HIS A 97 16.99 -12.49 9.58
N ARG A 98 17.85 -12.97 8.67
CA ARG A 98 18.91 -13.94 9.01
C ARG A 98 19.89 -13.44 10.09
N ARG A 99 20.09 -12.13 10.21
CA ARG A 99 20.97 -11.53 11.23
C ARG A 99 20.25 -11.21 12.53
N LEU A 100 18.94 -11.02 12.46
CA LEU A 100 18.09 -10.60 13.57
C LEU A 100 16.82 -11.48 13.59
N PRO A 101 16.96 -12.81 13.77
CA PRO A 101 15.82 -13.72 13.68
C PRO A 101 14.77 -13.48 14.78
N ASP A 102 15.21 -13.01 15.96
CA ASP A 102 14.33 -12.77 17.11
C ASP A 102 13.65 -11.38 17.07
N ASP A 103 13.92 -10.55 16.05
CA ASP A 103 13.31 -9.22 15.93
C ASP A 103 11.95 -9.28 15.23
N GLY A 104 10.88 -9.09 16.01
CA GLY A 104 9.50 -9.18 15.53
C GLY A 104 9.13 -8.20 14.42
N GLU A 105 9.72 -7.00 14.36
CA GLU A 105 9.42 -6.05 13.27
C GLU A 105 10.15 -6.42 11.98
N VAL A 106 11.33 -7.03 12.07
CA VAL A 106 12.02 -7.60 10.91
C VAL A 106 11.23 -8.76 10.33
N ALA A 107 10.81 -9.71 11.19
CA ALA A 107 9.97 -10.84 10.79
C ALA A 107 8.62 -10.37 10.22
N GLY A 108 7.97 -9.41 10.88
CA GLY A 108 6.73 -8.79 10.42
C GLY A 108 6.87 -8.11 9.05
N LEU A 109 7.97 -7.38 8.80
CA LEU A 109 8.19 -6.78 7.49
C LEU A 109 8.40 -7.83 6.40
N LEU A 110 9.19 -8.87 6.68
CA LEU A 110 9.40 -9.97 5.72
C LEU A 110 8.08 -10.67 5.40
N ALA A 111 7.30 -10.99 6.43
CA ALA A 111 5.98 -11.60 6.28
C ALA A 111 5.05 -10.75 5.42
N LEU A 112 4.95 -9.45 5.71
CA LEU A 112 4.14 -8.50 4.93
C LEU A 112 4.53 -8.52 3.45
N MET A 113 5.83 -8.51 3.15
CA MET A 113 6.32 -8.53 1.76
C MET A 113 6.00 -9.85 1.06
N LEU A 114 6.18 -10.99 1.73
CA LEU A 114 5.93 -12.31 1.16
C LEU A 114 4.45 -12.53 0.89
N LEU A 115 3.58 -12.25 1.88
CA LEU A 115 2.12 -12.35 1.76
C LEU A 115 1.60 -11.44 0.65
N THR A 116 2.09 -10.19 0.63
CA THR A 116 1.73 -9.28 -0.45
C THR A 116 2.18 -9.87 -1.79
N ASP A 117 3.48 -10.13 -2.00
CA ASP A 117 4.07 -10.62 -3.26
C ASP A 117 3.53 -11.98 -3.73
N ALA A 118 3.01 -12.82 -2.83
CA ALA A 118 2.40 -14.09 -3.19
C ALA A 118 1.24 -13.93 -4.18
N ARG A 119 0.55 -12.79 -4.13
CA ARG A 119 -0.59 -12.46 -5.00
C ARG A 119 -0.17 -12.00 -6.40
N ARG A 120 1.12 -11.74 -6.63
CA ARG A 120 1.64 -11.12 -7.85
C ARG A 120 1.11 -11.74 -9.15
N PRO A 121 1.05 -13.07 -9.31
CA PRO A 121 0.57 -13.68 -10.55
C PRO A 121 -0.88 -13.33 -10.89
N ALA A 122 -1.69 -12.93 -9.91
CA ALA A 122 -3.10 -12.59 -10.10
C ALA A 122 -3.36 -11.07 -10.25
N ARG A 123 -2.35 -10.20 -10.11
CA ARG A 123 -2.56 -8.74 -10.06
C ARG A 123 -2.78 -8.07 -11.41
N ALA A 124 -2.38 -8.73 -12.48
CA ALA A 124 -2.51 -8.21 -13.82
C ALA A 124 -3.04 -9.29 -14.76
N ARG A 125 -3.92 -8.91 -15.69
CA ARG A 125 -4.30 -9.80 -16.79
C ARG A 125 -3.18 -9.86 -17.83
N THR A 126 -3.30 -10.78 -18.78
CA THR A 126 -2.34 -10.93 -19.89
C THR A 126 -2.21 -9.67 -20.75
N ASP A 127 -3.24 -8.82 -20.79
CA ASP A 127 -3.22 -7.52 -21.48
C ASP A 127 -2.60 -6.38 -20.65
N GLY A 128 -2.11 -6.68 -19.44
CA GLY A 128 -1.50 -5.72 -18.51
C GLY A 128 -2.51 -4.87 -17.71
N SER A 129 -3.81 -5.15 -17.81
CA SER A 129 -4.83 -4.48 -16.98
C SER A 129 -4.73 -4.92 -15.52
N LEU A 130 -4.94 -3.96 -14.61
CA LEU A 130 -4.95 -4.18 -13.17
C LEU A 130 -6.15 -5.04 -12.76
N VAL A 131 -5.93 -5.99 -11.84
CA VAL A 131 -6.97 -6.82 -11.23
C VAL A 131 -7.09 -6.48 -9.73
N PRO A 132 -8.22 -5.90 -9.28
CA PRO A 132 -8.46 -5.60 -7.87
C PRO A 132 -8.41 -6.84 -6.99
N LEU A 133 -7.95 -6.72 -5.74
CA LEU A 133 -7.79 -7.85 -4.82
C LEU A 133 -9.03 -8.75 -4.70
N ALA A 134 -10.23 -8.15 -4.70
CA ALA A 134 -11.49 -8.90 -4.60
C ALA A 134 -11.82 -9.74 -5.84
N GLU A 135 -11.21 -9.40 -7.00
CA GLU A 135 -11.42 -10.06 -8.29
C GLU A 135 -10.25 -10.98 -8.68
N GLN A 136 -9.20 -11.05 -7.85
CA GLN A 136 -8.03 -11.88 -8.13
C GLN A 136 -8.37 -13.36 -8.02
N ASP A 137 -7.88 -14.15 -8.98
CA ASP A 137 -7.90 -15.60 -8.91
C ASP A 137 -6.90 -16.09 -7.86
N ARG A 138 -7.40 -16.50 -6.70
CA ARG A 138 -6.60 -17.00 -5.58
C ARG A 138 -5.92 -18.33 -5.85
N SER A 139 -6.31 -19.06 -6.90
CA SER A 139 -5.60 -20.28 -7.31
C SER A 139 -4.21 -19.99 -7.89
N LEU A 140 -4.00 -18.76 -8.39
CA LEU A 140 -2.72 -18.30 -8.93
C LEU A 140 -1.76 -17.79 -7.84
N TRP A 141 -2.20 -17.71 -6.58
CA TRP A 141 -1.36 -17.21 -5.50
C TRP A 141 -0.27 -18.19 -5.13
N ASP A 142 0.93 -17.67 -4.84
CA ASP A 142 2.10 -18.45 -4.45
C ASP A 142 1.91 -19.02 -3.04
N ARG A 143 1.51 -20.30 -2.98
CA ARG A 143 1.24 -21.01 -1.72
C ARG A 143 2.47 -21.16 -0.84
N ALA A 144 3.68 -21.22 -1.41
CA ALA A 144 4.90 -21.33 -0.63
C ALA A 144 5.19 -20.02 0.12
N LYS A 145 5.06 -18.88 -0.57
CA LYS A 145 5.19 -17.56 0.09
C LYS A 145 4.11 -17.30 1.12
N ILE A 146 2.88 -17.74 0.86
CA ILE A 146 1.79 -17.62 1.85
C ILE A 146 2.12 -18.42 3.10
N ALA A 147 2.50 -19.69 2.96
CA ALA A 147 2.84 -20.55 4.10
C ALA A 147 4.01 -19.98 4.92
N GLU A 148 5.06 -19.51 4.24
CA GLU A 148 6.20 -18.86 4.92
C GLU A 148 5.78 -17.56 5.62
N GLY A 149 4.99 -16.71 4.95
CA GLY A 149 4.51 -15.45 5.48
C GLY A 149 3.65 -15.63 6.73
N ILE A 150 2.74 -16.61 6.73
CA ILE A 150 1.91 -16.96 7.89
C ILE A 150 2.78 -17.41 9.06
N ALA A 151 3.73 -18.33 8.82
CA ALA A 151 4.62 -18.80 9.87
C ALA A 151 5.42 -17.65 10.53
N LEU A 152 5.90 -16.71 9.73
CA LEU A 152 6.58 -15.51 10.25
C LEU A 152 5.64 -14.57 11.04
N VAL A 153 4.37 -14.45 10.64
CA VAL A 153 3.38 -13.69 11.41
C VAL A 153 3.18 -14.34 12.79
N GLU A 154 2.94 -15.64 12.83
CA GLU A 154 2.73 -16.40 14.07
C GLU A 154 3.92 -16.28 15.01
N GLU A 155 5.14 -16.48 14.50
CA GLU A 155 6.39 -16.32 15.25
C GLU A 155 6.58 -14.90 15.78
N SER A 156 6.40 -13.89 14.91
CA SER A 156 6.63 -12.49 15.28
C SER A 156 5.67 -12.03 16.37
N LEU A 157 4.41 -12.48 16.37
CA LEU A 157 3.41 -12.09 17.35
C LEU A 157 3.61 -12.80 18.70
N ALA A 158 4.30 -13.94 18.73
CA ALA A 158 4.57 -14.70 19.95
C ALA A 158 5.68 -14.08 20.81
N SER A 159 6.68 -13.42 20.21
CA SER A 159 7.85 -12.89 20.94
C SER A 159 7.58 -11.54 21.62
N LYS A 160 7.02 -10.57 20.86
CA LYS A 160 6.60 -9.26 21.36
C LYS A 160 5.61 -8.61 20.39
N PRO A 161 4.29 -8.73 20.61
CA PRO A 161 3.30 -8.19 19.69
C PRO A 161 3.22 -6.65 19.77
N GLY A 162 2.94 -6.00 18.64
CA GLY A 162 2.53 -4.58 18.59
C GLY A 162 3.29 -3.69 17.61
N GLY A 163 4.25 -4.22 16.87
CA GLY A 163 4.95 -3.46 15.83
C GLY A 163 4.09 -3.14 14.60
N SER A 164 4.44 -2.07 13.89
CA SER A 164 3.68 -1.57 12.75
C SER A 164 3.68 -2.54 11.57
N TYR A 165 4.78 -3.25 11.36
CA TYR A 165 4.90 -4.24 10.28
C TYR A 165 4.26 -5.56 10.68
N GLN A 166 4.37 -5.98 11.94
CA GLN A 166 3.65 -7.15 12.46
C GLN A 166 2.13 -7.02 12.26
N LEU A 167 1.55 -5.87 12.60
CA LEU A 167 0.11 -5.64 12.46
C LEU A 167 -0.33 -5.57 10.98
N GLN A 168 0.48 -4.97 10.12
CA GLN A 168 0.21 -4.97 8.67
C GLN A 168 0.32 -6.37 8.07
N ALA A 169 1.30 -7.17 8.50
CA ALA A 169 1.46 -8.55 8.08
C ALA A 169 0.27 -9.42 8.54
N ALA A 170 -0.23 -9.22 9.75
CA ALA A 170 -1.44 -9.90 10.22
C ALA A 170 -2.66 -9.57 9.35
N ILE A 171 -2.84 -8.30 8.94
CA ILE A 171 -3.90 -7.93 7.99
C ILE A 171 -3.70 -8.65 6.64
N ALA A 172 -2.47 -8.72 6.14
CA ALA A 172 -2.16 -9.42 4.90
C ALA A 172 -2.44 -10.94 5.01
N ALA A 173 -2.13 -11.56 6.14
CA ALA A 173 -2.38 -12.98 6.40
C ALA A 173 -3.87 -13.30 6.39
N ILE A 174 -4.71 -12.48 7.05
CA ILE A 174 -6.18 -12.69 7.05
C ILE A 174 -6.74 -12.66 5.62
N HIS A 175 -6.20 -11.81 4.76
CA HIS A 175 -6.57 -11.82 3.34
C HIS A 175 -6.12 -13.09 2.62
N ASP A 176 -4.90 -13.58 2.90
CA ASP A 176 -4.28 -14.73 2.21
C ASP A 176 -4.83 -16.08 2.65
N GLU A 177 -5.26 -16.19 3.89
CA GLU A 177 -5.88 -17.39 4.47
C GLU A 177 -7.31 -17.61 4.00
N ALA A 178 -8.03 -16.52 3.67
CA ALA A 178 -9.40 -16.64 3.25
C ALA A 178 -9.54 -17.44 1.93
N PRO A 179 -10.51 -18.36 1.81
CA PRO A 179 -10.72 -19.12 0.58
C PRO A 179 -11.18 -18.23 -0.60
N SER A 180 -11.91 -17.15 -0.29
CA SER A 180 -12.44 -16.22 -1.27
C SER A 180 -12.50 -14.78 -0.71
N ALA A 181 -12.72 -13.81 -1.59
CA ALA A 181 -12.91 -12.40 -1.18
C ALA A 181 -14.13 -12.22 -0.26
N ARG A 182 -15.19 -13.01 -0.48
CA ARG A 182 -16.41 -12.98 0.33
C ARG A 182 -16.21 -13.55 1.72
N GLU A 183 -15.31 -14.52 1.86
CA GLU A 183 -15.01 -15.21 3.13
C GLU A 183 -13.85 -14.57 3.91
N THR A 184 -13.38 -13.39 3.48
CA THR A 184 -12.38 -12.62 4.24
C THR A 184 -12.98 -12.12 5.56
N ASP A 185 -12.29 -12.37 6.69
CA ASP A 185 -12.73 -11.89 8.00
C ASP A 185 -12.46 -10.39 8.17
N TRP A 186 -13.39 -9.59 7.67
CA TRP A 186 -13.34 -8.14 7.78
C TRP A 186 -13.47 -7.63 9.21
N ARG A 187 -14.08 -8.39 10.12
CA ARG A 187 -14.19 -7.99 11.54
C ARG A 187 -12.82 -8.08 12.21
N GLN A 188 -12.08 -9.15 11.94
CA GLN A 188 -10.71 -9.30 12.41
C GLN A 188 -9.80 -8.23 11.79
N ILE A 189 -9.88 -7.98 10.48
CA ILE A 189 -9.11 -6.90 9.82
C ILE A 189 -9.40 -5.54 10.47
N LEU A 190 -10.67 -5.22 10.73
CA LEU A 190 -11.04 -3.97 11.39
C LEU A 190 -10.41 -3.86 12.78
N ALA A 191 -10.48 -4.91 13.60
CA ALA A 191 -9.86 -4.94 14.93
C ALA A 191 -8.34 -4.73 14.87
N VAL A 192 -7.66 -5.32 13.89
CA VAL A 192 -6.21 -5.11 13.70
C VAL A 192 -5.91 -3.67 13.27
N TYR A 193 -6.73 -3.05 12.40
CA TYR A 193 -6.58 -1.63 12.04
C TYR A 193 -6.79 -0.68 13.23
N GLU A 194 -7.72 -0.99 14.14
CA GLU A 194 -7.93 -0.22 15.37
C GLU A 194 -6.70 -0.28 16.30
N VAL A 195 -6.04 -1.43 16.37
CA VAL A 195 -4.75 -1.56 17.08
C VAL A 195 -3.67 -0.75 16.35
N LEU A 196 -3.53 -0.93 15.04
CA LEU A 196 -2.51 -0.27 14.23
C LEU A 196 -2.59 1.26 14.30
N GLU A 197 -3.79 1.84 14.27
CA GLU A 197 -3.94 3.30 14.37
C GLU A 197 -3.46 3.86 15.71
N ARG A 198 -3.57 3.10 16.80
CA ARG A 198 -3.04 3.52 18.11
C ARG A 198 -1.51 3.51 18.14
N PHE A 199 -0.88 2.58 17.43
CA PHE A 199 0.59 2.46 17.38
C PHE A 199 1.22 3.39 16.35
N SER A 200 0.58 3.55 15.19
CA SER A 200 1.09 4.32 14.05
C SER A 200 -0.04 5.14 13.43
N PRO A 201 -0.47 6.24 14.08
CA PRO A 201 -1.53 7.09 13.54
C PRO A 201 -1.07 7.72 12.23
N GLY A 202 -1.93 7.70 11.21
CA GLY A 202 -1.62 8.31 9.93
C GLY A 202 -2.79 8.27 8.95
N PRO A 203 -2.88 9.24 8.04
CA PRO A 203 -4.03 9.38 7.13
C PRO A 203 -4.21 8.15 6.22
N VAL A 204 -3.13 7.46 5.84
CA VAL A 204 -3.20 6.23 5.05
C VAL A 204 -3.74 5.06 5.86
N VAL A 205 -3.38 4.96 7.15
CA VAL A 205 -3.93 3.93 8.05
C VAL A 205 -5.43 4.18 8.24
N THR A 206 -5.85 5.43 8.45
CA THR A 206 -7.26 5.80 8.54
C THR A 206 -8.03 5.54 7.24
N LEU A 207 -7.42 5.81 6.08
CA LEU A 207 -8.01 5.49 4.77
C LEU A 207 -8.29 4.00 4.62
N ASN A 208 -7.30 3.16 4.94
CA ASN A 208 -7.45 1.71 4.87
C ASN A 208 -8.47 1.18 5.88
N ARG A 209 -8.50 1.74 7.11
CA ARG A 209 -9.53 1.40 8.10
C ARG A 209 -10.93 1.75 7.61
N ALA A 210 -11.10 2.85 6.88
CA ALA A 210 -12.42 3.22 6.33
C ALA A 210 -12.97 2.16 5.36
N VAL A 211 -12.10 1.46 4.63
CA VAL A 211 -12.50 0.28 3.84
C VAL A 211 -12.97 -0.84 4.76
N ALA A 212 -12.20 -1.19 5.80
CA ALA A 212 -12.61 -2.23 6.75
C ALA A 212 -13.94 -1.90 7.46
N VAL A 213 -14.12 -0.65 7.89
CA VAL A 213 -15.39 -0.15 8.45
C VAL A 213 -16.54 -0.31 7.46
N ALA A 214 -16.33 0.01 6.18
CA ALA A 214 -17.35 -0.18 5.15
C ALA A 214 -17.72 -1.64 4.94
N MET A 215 -16.74 -2.54 4.99
CA MET A 215 -16.99 -3.98 4.82
C MET A 215 -17.73 -4.61 6.01
N VAL A 216 -17.55 -4.07 7.23
CA VAL A 216 -18.22 -4.57 8.44
C VAL A 216 -19.56 -3.88 8.71
N HIS A 217 -19.62 -2.56 8.57
CA HIS A 217 -20.75 -1.72 8.98
C HIS A 217 -21.50 -1.08 7.80
N GLY A 218 -21.11 -1.40 6.57
CA GLY A 218 -21.72 -0.92 5.33
C GLY A 218 -21.04 0.34 4.76
N PRO A 219 -21.19 0.59 3.46
CA PRO A 219 -20.41 1.60 2.72
C PRO A 219 -20.59 3.03 3.26
N ARG A 220 -21.80 3.36 3.76
CA ARG A 220 -22.07 4.68 4.37
C ARG A 220 -21.26 4.95 5.64
N ALA A 221 -20.94 3.91 6.43
CA ALA A 221 -20.10 4.05 7.61
C ALA A 221 -18.65 4.40 7.22
N GLY A 222 -18.10 3.71 6.20
CA GLY A 222 -16.79 4.03 5.66
C GLY A 222 -16.73 5.44 5.06
N LEU A 223 -17.74 5.83 4.27
CA LEU A 223 -17.85 7.20 3.72
C LEU A 223 -17.86 8.28 4.81
N LYS A 224 -18.51 8.02 5.95
CA LYS A 224 -18.48 8.95 7.10
C LYS A 224 -17.06 9.11 7.65
N LEU A 225 -16.30 8.03 7.76
CA LEU A 225 -14.90 8.10 8.21
C LEU A 225 -14.02 8.80 7.17
N LEU A 226 -14.22 8.58 5.86
CA LEU A 226 -13.45 9.27 4.81
C LEU A 226 -13.54 10.80 4.87
N LYS A 227 -14.61 11.37 5.44
CA LYS A 227 -14.73 12.83 5.59
C LYS A 227 -13.63 13.42 6.46
N THR A 228 -13.09 12.67 7.43
CA THR A 228 -11.97 13.15 8.25
C THR A 228 -10.66 13.25 7.46
N LEU A 229 -10.63 12.72 6.24
CA LEU A 229 -9.46 12.68 5.37
C LEU A 229 -9.49 13.70 4.23
N ASP A 230 -10.58 14.47 4.10
CA ASP A 230 -10.74 15.45 3.03
C ASP A 230 -9.65 16.52 3.02
N GLU A 231 -9.16 16.93 4.20
CA GLU A 231 -8.03 17.85 4.30
C GLU A 231 -6.67 17.17 4.14
N PRO A 232 -6.30 16.15 4.95
CA PRO A 232 -4.95 15.59 4.89
C PRO A 232 -4.63 14.81 3.61
N LEU A 233 -5.64 14.35 2.86
CA LEU A 233 -5.47 13.61 1.60
C LEU A 233 -6.23 14.27 0.44
N ARG A 234 -6.52 15.57 0.54
CA ARG A 234 -7.32 16.32 -0.44
C ARG A 234 -6.96 15.96 -1.88
N ASP A 235 -5.69 16.08 -2.23
CA ASP A 235 -5.19 15.93 -3.61
C ASP A 235 -4.64 14.52 -3.91
N HIS A 236 -4.87 13.55 -3.02
CA HIS A 236 -4.39 12.19 -3.21
C HIS A 236 -5.42 11.33 -3.94
N HIS A 237 -5.03 10.71 -5.06
CA HIS A 237 -5.94 9.89 -5.88
C HIS A 237 -6.64 8.77 -5.07
N ARG A 238 -5.92 8.12 -4.14
CA ARG A 238 -6.49 7.03 -3.31
C ARG A 238 -7.70 7.43 -2.47
N LEU A 239 -7.78 8.69 -2.01
CA LEU A 239 -8.98 9.14 -1.29
C LEU A 239 -10.19 9.18 -2.23
N ALA A 240 -9.99 9.68 -3.45
CA ALA A 240 -11.03 9.73 -4.47
C ALA A 240 -11.44 8.32 -4.94
N ASP A 241 -10.47 7.42 -5.12
CA ASP A 241 -10.69 6.04 -5.51
C ASP A 241 -11.52 5.25 -4.49
N VAL A 242 -11.09 5.22 -3.22
CA VAL A 242 -11.84 4.55 -2.14
C VAL A 242 -13.24 5.16 -2.00
N ARG A 243 -13.36 6.48 -2.12
CA ARG A 243 -14.66 7.17 -2.10
C ARG A 243 -15.55 6.71 -3.26
N ALA A 244 -15.02 6.59 -4.46
CA ALA A 244 -15.76 6.15 -5.64
C ALA A 244 -16.33 4.75 -5.44
N HIS A 245 -15.48 3.81 -5.00
CA HIS A 245 -15.90 2.44 -4.70
C HIS A 245 -16.98 2.37 -3.62
N LEU A 246 -16.84 3.14 -2.53
CA LEU A 246 -17.86 3.12 -1.47
C LEU A 246 -19.17 3.79 -1.88
N LEU A 247 -19.13 4.80 -2.75
CA LEU A 247 -20.35 5.42 -3.31
C LEU A 247 -21.07 4.45 -4.26
N GLU A 248 -20.32 3.74 -5.11
CA GLU A 248 -20.87 2.69 -5.98
C GLU A 248 -21.55 1.60 -5.13
N MET A 249 -20.86 1.10 -4.11
CA MET A 249 -21.45 0.12 -3.17
C MET A 249 -22.68 0.63 -2.42
N ALA A 250 -22.79 1.95 -2.21
CA ALA A 250 -23.94 2.58 -1.58
C ALA A 250 -25.10 2.87 -2.55
N GLY A 251 -24.92 2.61 -3.85
CA GLY A 251 -25.88 2.91 -4.91
C GLY A 251 -25.89 4.37 -5.36
N ASP A 252 -24.92 5.19 -4.95
CA ASP A 252 -24.78 6.58 -5.42
C ASP A 252 -23.91 6.63 -6.68
N GLU A 253 -24.51 6.31 -7.82
CA GLU A 253 -23.83 6.22 -9.11
C GLU A 253 -23.31 7.58 -9.60
N VAL A 254 -24.03 8.68 -9.31
CA VAL A 254 -23.60 10.05 -9.67
C VAL A 254 -22.33 10.40 -8.90
N GLY A 255 -22.36 10.21 -7.58
CA GLY A 255 -21.22 10.46 -6.72
C GLY A 255 -20.03 9.57 -7.08
N ALA A 256 -20.28 8.29 -7.33
CA ALA A 256 -19.25 7.33 -7.73
C ALA A 256 -18.57 7.75 -9.03
N ARG A 257 -19.34 8.14 -10.05
CA ARG A 257 -18.80 8.61 -11.34
C ARG A 257 -17.88 9.82 -11.16
N ALA A 258 -18.33 10.84 -10.42
CA ALA A 258 -17.52 12.04 -10.17
C ALA A 258 -16.23 11.73 -9.39
N ALA A 259 -16.30 10.81 -8.42
CA ALA A 259 -15.15 10.38 -7.64
C ALA A 259 -14.15 9.55 -8.47
N TYR A 260 -14.63 8.64 -9.33
CA TYR A 260 -13.80 7.88 -10.27
C TYR A 260 -13.06 8.80 -11.23
N GLU A 261 -13.76 9.77 -11.82
CA GLU A 261 -13.17 10.73 -12.73
C GLU A 261 -12.07 11.54 -12.04
N ARG A 262 -12.30 11.98 -10.79
CA ARG A 262 -11.29 12.66 -9.98
C ARG A 262 -10.08 11.77 -9.69
N ALA A 263 -10.29 10.51 -9.32
CA ALA A 263 -9.23 9.55 -9.06
C ALA A 263 -8.37 9.32 -10.33
N ALA A 264 -9.02 9.12 -11.48
CA ALA A 264 -8.37 8.90 -12.78
C ALA A 264 -7.51 10.10 -13.22
N ARG A 265 -7.96 11.33 -12.94
CA ARG A 265 -7.17 12.55 -13.21
C ARG A 265 -5.94 12.70 -12.30
N LEU A 266 -6.03 12.24 -11.06
CA LEU A 266 -4.97 12.42 -10.05
C LEU A 266 -3.92 11.31 -10.05
N THR A 267 -4.24 10.10 -10.52
CA THR A 267 -3.25 9.01 -10.56
C THR A 267 -2.25 9.20 -11.71
N THR A 268 -0.99 8.90 -11.41
CA THR A 268 0.12 8.86 -12.38
C THR A 268 0.36 7.46 -12.94
N SER A 269 -0.34 6.45 -12.42
CA SER A 269 -0.27 5.06 -12.89
C SER A 269 -1.25 4.85 -14.04
N ILE A 270 -0.74 4.49 -15.22
CA ILE A 270 -1.58 4.24 -16.41
C ILE A 270 -2.51 3.03 -16.19
N PRO A 271 -2.06 1.90 -15.62
CA PRO A 271 -2.96 0.78 -15.31
C PRO A 271 -4.09 1.16 -14.35
N GLU A 272 -3.80 1.91 -13.28
CA GLU A 272 -4.84 2.38 -12.35
C GLU A 272 -5.81 3.32 -13.05
N ARG A 273 -5.32 4.29 -13.84
CA ARG A 273 -6.19 5.20 -14.58
C ARG A 273 -7.16 4.44 -15.49
N ARG A 274 -6.66 3.47 -16.27
CA ARG A 274 -7.50 2.63 -17.14
C ARG A 274 -8.54 1.84 -16.36
N TYR A 275 -8.15 1.27 -15.23
CA TYR A 275 -9.06 0.55 -14.34
C TYR A 275 -10.20 1.48 -13.87
N LEU A 276 -9.87 2.68 -13.39
CA LEU A 276 -10.85 3.66 -12.91
C LEU A 276 -11.78 4.13 -14.04
N GLU A 277 -11.26 4.33 -15.25
CA GLU A 277 -12.05 4.66 -16.44
C GLU A 277 -13.03 3.53 -16.81
N VAL A 278 -12.60 2.27 -16.74
CA VAL A 278 -13.46 1.10 -16.98
C VAL A 278 -14.57 1.01 -15.92
N ARG A 279 -14.25 1.17 -14.64
CA ARG A 279 -15.25 1.19 -13.55
C ARG A 279 -16.27 2.29 -13.76
N MET A 280 -15.81 3.50 -14.09
CA MET A 280 -16.67 4.63 -14.40
C MET A 280 -17.59 4.36 -15.61
N ALA A 281 -17.07 3.71 -16.65
CA ALA A 281 -17.83 3.38 -17.85
C ALA A 281 -18.90 2.30 -17.62
N ALA A 282 -18.68 1.41 -16.65
CA ALA A 282 -19.63 0.36 -16.26
C ALA A 282 -20.83 0.89 -15.46
N LEU A 283 -20.72 2.06 -14.83
CA LEU A 283 -21.86 2.71 -14.17
C LEU A 283 -22.93 3.12 -15.19
N PRO A 284 -24.23 3.00 -14.87
CA PRO A 284 -25.31 3.44 -15.75
C PRO A 284 -25.13 4.89 -16.23
N ARG A 285 -25.41 5.12 -17.52
CA ARG A 285 -25.48 6.47 -18.06
C ARG A 285 -26.83 7.08 -17.68
N PHE A 286 -26.81 8.20 -16.98
CA PHE A 286 -28.01 9.00 -16.79
C PHE A 286 -28.48 9.50 -18.17
N GLY A 287 -29.71 9.15 -18.57
CA GLY A 287 -30.31 9.59 -19.83
C GLY A 287 -30.42 8.57 -20.96
N SER A 288 -30.78 7.31 -20.69
CA SER A 288 -31.66 6.60 -21.64
C SER A 288 -33.07 6.73 -21.11
N GLU A 289 -33.73 7.83 -21.50
CA GLU A 289 -35.18 7.85 -21.47
C GLU A 289 -35.66 6.61 -22.19
N LYS A 290 -36.43 5.81 -21.47
CA LYS A 290 -37.35 4.86 -22.06
C LYS A 290 -38.28 5.66 -22.97
N GLU A 291 -37.95 5.77 -24.25
CA GLU A 291 -38.96 5.87 -25.30
C GLU A 291 -39.81 4.60 -25.17
N THR A 292 -40.87 4.68 -24.38
CA THR A 292 -41.92 3.68 -24.33
C THR A 292 -43.23 4.38 -24.64
N LYS A 293 -43.62 4.19 -25.92
CA LYS A 293 -44.92 4.46 -26.56
C LYS A 293 -45.30 5.91 -26.86
#